data_AF-A0A372YPT0-F1
#
_entry.id   AF-A0A372YPT0-F1
#
_cell.length_a   1.000
_cell.length_b   1.000
_cell.length_c   1.000
_cell.angle_alpha   90.00
_cell.angle_beta   90.00
_cell.angle_gamma   90.00
#
_symmetry.space_group_name_H-M   'P 1'
#
loop_
_entity.id
_entity.type
_entity.pdbx_description
1 polymer ?
#
loop_
_entity_poly.entity_id
_entity_poly.type
_entity_poly.pdbx_seq_one_letter_code
_entity_poly.pdbx_strand_id
1 'polypeptide(L)'
;MIKCLRVDHRLLHGQVAFSWTSALGADCILIANDDVMKDELRKTTIKMAKPQGVKLVMKSVVDGIAAVNSGVTDKYKLFIVVESIQDAYRFATETNVIKSVNLGGTKAKENTRNISKAINVTEEETTLLKELVDKGIEVEIRMVPNDAKVHAENVL
;
A
#
# COMPACT_ATOMS: atom_id res chain seq x y z
N MET A 1 6.91 13.93 2.36
CA MET A 1 5.49 13.97 1.91
C MET A 1 5.07 12.61 1.39
N ILE A 2 3.97 12.04 1.91
CA ILE A 2 3.44 10.75 1.44
C ILE A 2 2.63 10.97 0.17
N LYS A 3 2.95 10.20 -0.87
CA LYS A 3 2.32 10.26 -2.19
C LYS A 3 1.16 9.28 -2.33
N CYS A 4 1.30 8.09 -1.77
CA CYS A 4 0.31 7.02 -1.84
C CYS A 4 0.62 5.96 -0.79
N LEU A 5 -0.42 5.39 -0.18
CA LEU A 5 -0.38 4.13 0.54
C LEU A 5 -1.09 3.08 -0.32
N ARG A 6 -0.39 2.03 -0.75
CA ARG A 6 -0.93 1.00 -1.63
C ARG A 6 -0.95 -0.37 -0.94
N VAL A 7 -2.08 -1.06 -1.08
CA VAL A 7 -2.23 -2.49 -0.77
C VAL A 7 -1.92 -3.31 -2.00
N ASP A 8 -0.87 -4.12 -1.94
CA ASP A 8 -0.57 -5.13 -2.95
C ASP A 8 0.06 -6.34 -2.26
N HIS A 9 -0.64 -7.48 -2.28
CA HIS A 9 -0.17 -8.71 -1.62
C HIS A 9 1.15 -9.25 -2.19
N ARG A 10 1.60 -8.75 -3.35
CA ARG A 10 2.89 -9.09 -3.96
C ARG A 10 3.97 -8.05 -3.67
N LEU A 11 3.65 -7.00 -2.91
CA LEU A 11 4.52 -5.90 -2.55
C LEU A 11 5.11 -5.22 -3.80
N LEU A 12 6.44 -5.29 -3.97
CA LEU A 12 7.13 -4.70 -5.11
C LEU A 12 7.37 -5.77 -6.18
N HIS A 13 6.72 -5.64 -7.33
CA HIS A 13 6.82 -6.60 -8.43
C HIS A 13 6.61 -5.97 -9.80
N GLY A 14 7.22 -6.61 -10.81
CA GLY A 14 7.02 -6.32 -12.23
C GLY A 14 7.15 -4.85 -12.61
N GLN A 15 6.43 -4.45 -13.66
CA GLN A 15 6.36 -3.06 -14.13
C GLN A 15 5.42 -2.19 -13.28
N VAL A 16 4.66 -2.80 -12.35
CA VAL A 16 3.76 -2.08 -11.43
C VAL A 16 4.57 -1.18 -10.50
N ALA A 17 5.68 -1.69 -9.96
CA ALA A 17 6.64 -0.92 -9.17
C ALA A 17 7.12 0.35 -9.90
N PHE A 18 7.55 0.20 -11.15
CA PHE A 18 8.04 1.31 -11.96
C PHE A 18 6.94 2.32 -12.30
N SER A 19 5.80 1.84 -12.82
CA SER A 19 4.70 2.70 -13.26
C SER A 19 4.14 3.57 -12.12
N TRP A 20 3.87 3.00 -10.95
CA TRP A 20 3.40 3.77 -9.80
C TRP A 20 4.44 4.76 -9.30
N THR A 21 5.69 4.34 -9.17
CA THR A 21 6.77 5.22 -8.71
C THR A 21 6.95 6.42 -9.64
N SER A 22 6.92 6.18 -10.96
CA SER A 22 6.99 7.22 -11.98
C SER A 22 5.77 8.17 -11.94
N ALA A 23 4.56 7.62 -11.93
CA ALA A 23 3.32 8.41 -11.92
C ALA A 23 3.18 9.29 -10.66
N LEU A 24 3.66 8.80 -9.51
CA LEU A 24 3.65 9.55 -8.25
C LEU A 24 4.81 10.55 -8.16
N GLY A 25 5.83 10.42 -9.02
CA GLY A 25 7.12 11.12 -8.89
C GLY A 25 7.80 10.81 -7.55
N ALA A 26 7.65 9.57 -7.06
CA ALA A 26 8.17 9.13 -5.78
C ALA A 26 9.69 8.86 -5.87
N ASP A 27 10.44 9.31 -4.88
CA ASP A 27 11.90 9.13 -4.78
C ASP A 27 12.28 8.09 -3.70
N CYS A 28 11.31 7.63 -2.93
CA CYS A 28 11.49 6.62 -1.89
C CYS A 28 10.26 5.69 -1.82
N ILE A 29 10.51 4.38 -1.76
CA ILE A 29 9.52 3.34 -1.52
C ILE A 29 9.73 2.79 -0.11
N LEU A 30 8.69 2.82 0.71
CA LEU A 30 8.64 2.13 2.00
C LEU A 30 7.79 0.87 1.85
N ILE A 31 8.42 -0.28 1.95
CA ILE A 31 7.74 -1.57 2.10
C ILE A 31 7.60 -1.82 3.61
N ALA A 32 6.36 -1.94 4.09
CA ALA A 32 6.07 -2.25 5.48
C ALA A 32 5.42 -3.64 5.56
N ASN A 33 6.19 -4.61 6.05
CA ASN A 33 5.77 -6.01 6.14
C ASN A 33 6.65 -6.79 7.13
N ASP A 34 6.01 -7.38 8.15
CA ASP A 34 6.72 -8.04 9.25
C ASP A 34 7.43 -9.33 8.83
N ASP A 35 6.88 -10.05 7.84
CA ASP A 35 7.43 -11.32 7.36
C ASP A 35 8.65 -11.10 6.47
N VAL A 36 8.60 -10.10 5.58
CA VAL A 36 9.77 -9.68 4.77
C VAL A 36 10.93 -9.30 5.68
N MET A 37 10.68 -8.69 6.85
CA MET A 37 11.76 -8.35 7.77
C MET A 37 12.50 -9.55 8.34
N LYS A 38 11.92 -10.75 8.28
CA LYS A 38 12.48 -12.01 8.77
C LYS A 38 13.01 -12.91 7.64
N ASP A 39 12.85 -12.51 6.39
CA ASP A 39 13.15 -13.33 5.21
C ASP A 39 14.14 -12.63 4.27
N GLU A 40 15.41 -13.04 4.33
CA GLU A 40 16.48 -12.46 3.50
C GLU A 40 16.31 -12.73 2.00
N LEU A 41 15.69 -13.85 1.63
CA LEU A 41 15.41 -14.16 0.23
C LEU A 41 14.36 -13.19 -0.31
N ARG A 42 13.24 -13.00 0.41
CA ARG A 42 12.21 -12.02 0.04
C ARG A 42 12.76 -10.60 -0.01
N LYS A 43 13.59 -10.18 0.96
CA LYS A 43 14.27 -8.87 0.92
C LYS A 43 15.09 -8.70 -0.35
N THR A 44 15.84 -9.73 -0.74
CA THR A 44 16.69 -9.70 -1.94
C THR A 44 15.84 -9.59 -3.20
N THR A 45 14.77 -10.36 -3.33
CA THR A 45 13.84 -10.28 -4.46
C THR A 45 13.20 -8.89 -4.58
N ILE A 46 12.75 -8.30 -3.47
CA ILE A 46 12.18 -6.95 -3.45
C ILE A 46 13.22 -5.90 -3.87
N LYS A 47 14.47 -6.02 -3.40
CA LYS A 47 15.56 -5.11 -3.81
C LYS A 47 15.80 -5.15 -5.33
N MET A 48 15.68 -6.33 -5.95
CA MET A 48 15.84 -6.47 -7.41
C MET A 48 14.69 -5.85 -8.20
N ALA A 49 13.48 -5.79 -7.63
CA ALA A 49 12.32 -5.14 -8.24
C ALA A 49 12.32 -3.60 -8.10
N LYS A 50 13.28 -3.03 -7.36
CA LYS A 50 13.37 -1.59 -7.10
C LYS A 50 13.71 -0.81 -8.38
N PRO A 51 12.93 0.24 -8.72
CA PRO A 51 13.29 1.15 -9.81
C PRO A 51 14.66 1.82 -9.61
N GLN A 52 15.35 2.13 -10.71
CA GLN A 52 16.60 2.90 -10.68
C GLN A 52 16.36 4.32 -10.13
N GLY A 53 17.35 4.88 -9.43
CA GLY A 53 17.27 6.23 -8.85
C GLY A 53 16.35 6.39 -7.63
N VAL A 54 15.61 5.35 -7.24
CA VAL A 54 14.64 5.41 -6.14
C VAL A 54 15.20 4.73 -4.90
N LYS A 55 15.04 5.33 -3.72
CA LYS A 55 15.41 4.72 -2.44
C LYS A 55 14.41 3.63 -2.07
N LEU A 56 14.88 2.51 -1.53
CA LEU A 56 14.03 1.47 -0.96
C LEU A 56 14.32 1.33 0.54
N VAL A 57 13.26 1.38 1.33
CA VAL A 57 13.28 1.12 2.77
C VAL A 57 12.32 -0.03 3.05
N MET A 58 12.78 -1.02 3.82
CA MET A 58 11.96 -2.14 4.28
C MET A 58 11.90 -2.08 5.81
N LYS A 59 10.70 -2.16 6.38
CA LYS A 59 10.44 -2.07 7.83
C LYS A 59 9.34 -3.04 8.23
N SER A 60 9.25 -3.32 9.53
CA SER A 60 8.04 -3.86 10.13
C SER A 60 6.91 -2.83 9.99
N VAL A 61 5.66 -3.25 10.16
CA VAL A 61 4.51 -2.34 10.10
C VAL A 61 4.62 -1.27 11.19
N VAL A 62 4.98 -1.70 12.41
CA VAL A 62 5.17 -0.81 13.57
C VAL A 62 6.31 0.19 13.33
N ASP A 63 7.47 -0.27 12.87
CA ASP A 63 8.60 0.64 12.61
C ASP A 63 8.33 1.59 11.45
N GLY A 64 7.52 1.15 10.47
CA GLY A 64 7.08 1.97 9.36
C GLY A 64 6.18 3.12 9.82
N ILE A 65 5.19 2.82 10.65
CA ILE A 65 4.31 3.81 11.29
C ILE A 65 5.12 4.78 12.15
N ALA A 66 6.04 4.28 12.99
CA ALA A 66 6.91 5.12 13.80
C ALA A 66 7.82 6.04 12.96
N ALA A 67 8.34 5.55 11.82
CA ALA A 67 9.13 6.35 10.90
C ALA A 67 8.30 7.44 10.18
N VAL A 68 7.02 7.17 9.91
CA VAL A 68 6.11 8.18 9.38
C VAL A 68 5.82 9.24 10.44
N ASN A 69 5.38 8.83 11.63
CA ASN A 69 5.00 9.75 12.71
C ASN A 69 6.16 10.60 13.25
N SER A 70 7.39 10.10 13.20
CA SER A 70 8.58 10.88 13.62
C SER A 70 9.02 11.94 12.61
N GLY A 71 8.45 11.97 11.40
CA GLY A 71 8.83 12.92 10.35
C GLY A 71 10.19 12.64 9.69
N VAL A 72 10.92 11.59 10.08
CA VAL A 72 12.21 11.23 9.45
C VAL A 72 12.07 10.91 7.95
N THR A 73 10.85 10.62 7.51
CA THR A 73 10.50 10.37 6.11
C THR A 73 10.08 11.61 5.33
N ASP A 74 9.94 12.79 5.96
CA ASP A 74 9.33 13.96 5.33
C ASP A 74 10.14 14.54 4.17
N LYS A 75 11.45 14.34 4.20
CA LYS A 75 12.39 14.71 3.12
C LYS A 75 12.18 13.92 1.82
N TYR A 76 11.40 12.85 1.83
CA TYR A 76 11.14 12.02 0.66
C TYR A 76 9.74 12.28 0.09
N LYS A 77 9.59 12.04 -1.22
CA LYS A 77 8.29 11.79 -1.86
C LYS A 77 7.98 10.30 -1.71
N LEU A 78 7.36 9.96 -0.59
CA LEU A 78 7.26 8.58 -0.10
C LEU A 78 6.10 7.83 -0.74
N PHE A 79 6.38 6.67 -1.31
CA PHE A 79 5.38 5.68 -1.73
C PHE A 79 5.39 4.50 -0.75
N ILE A 80 4.30 4.29 -0.02
CA ILE A 80 4.19 3.22 0.97
C ILE A 80 3.45 2.04 0.33
N VAL A 81 3.99 0.84 0.47
CA VAL A 81 3.38 -0.39 -0.01
C VAL A 81 3.29 -1.40 1.14
N VAL A 82 2.10 -1.90 1.37
CA VAL A 82 1.76 -2.90 2.39
C VAL A 82 1.11 -4.12 1.74
N GLU A 83 1.17 -5.26 2.43
CA GLU A 83 0.67 -6.52 1.88
C GLU A 83 -0.85 -6.65 2.01
N SER A 84 -1.43 -6.09 3.09
CA SER A 84 -2.82 -6.34 3.49
C SER A 84 -3.63 -5.07 3.72
N ILE A 85 -4.96 -5.20 3.67
CA ILE A 85 -5.90 -4.13 4.04
C ILE A 85 -5.75 -3.77 5.51
N GLN A 86 -5.51 -4.77 6.39
CA GLN A 86 -5.28 -4.55 7.81
C GLN A 86 -4.08 -3.62 8.07
N ASP A 87 -2.96 -3.85 7.38
CA ASP A 87 -1.78 -3.00 7.52
C ASP A 87 -2.05 -1.59 6.99
N ALA A 88 -2.78 -1.46 5.89
CA ALA A 88 -3.17 -0.14 5.37
C ALA A 88 -4.10 0.60 6.33
N TYR A 89 -5.06 -0.10 6.93
CA TYR A 89 -5.95 0.46 7.96
C TYR A 89 -5.14 0.99 9.14
N ARG A 90 -4.16 0.21 9.62
CA ARG A 90 -3.25 0.64 10.68
C ARG A 90 -2.46 1.89 10.30
N PHE A 91 -1.82 1.92 9.13
CA PHE A 91 -1.13 3.13 8.66
C PHE A 91 -2.07 4.34 8.56
N ALA A 92 -3.28 4.14 8.03
CA ALA A 92 -4.24 5.21 7.80
C ALA A 92 -4.87 5.76 9.09
N THR A 93 -4.91 4.96 10.17
CA THR A 93 -5.53 5.35 11.45
C THR A 93 -4.53 5.67 12.55
N GLU A 94 -3.33 5.07 12.52
CA GLU A 94 -2.23 5.34 13.45
C GLU A 94 -1.31 6.47 12.96
N THR A 95 -1.54 7.00 11.76
CA THR A 95 -0.85 8.20 11.25
C THR A 95 -1.88 9.24 10.78
N ASN A 96 -1.61 10.52 11.06
CA ASN A 96 -2.53 11.62 10.70
C ASN A 96 -2.27 12.22 9.31
N VAL A 97 -1.41 11.59 8.51
CA VAL A 97 -0.88 12.15 7.26
C VAL A 97 -1.35 11.41 6.01
N ILE A 98 -1.99 10.25 6.16
CA ILE A 98 -2.55 9.48 5.05
C ILE A 98 -3.92 10.04 4.69
N LYS A 99 -4.08 10.46 3.43
CA LYS A 99 -5.34 10.98 2.89
C LYS A 99 -6.01 10.05 1.90
N SER A 100 -5.26 9.07 1.37
CA SER A 100 -5.77 8.11 0.42
C SER A 100 -5.07 6.76 0.54
N VAL A 101 -5.84 5.71 0.25
CA VAL A 101 -5.41 4.32 0.16
C VAL A 101 -5.74 3.79 -1.22
N ASN A 102 -4.76 3.22 -1.90
CA ASN A 102 -4.94 2.52 -3.16
C ASN A 102 -5.00 1.00 -2.94
N LEU A 103 -6.10 0.39 -3.36
CA LEU A 103 -6.25 -1.06 -3.42
C LEU A 103 -5.77 -1.54 -4.79
N GLY A 104 -4.57 -2.10 -4.78
CA GLY A 104 -3.84 -2.51 -5.98
C GLY A 104 -4.01 -3.97 -6.36
N GLY A 105 -4.13 -4.83 -5.35
CA GLY A 105 -4.37 -6.24 -5.53
C GLY A 105 -4.34 -7.01 -4.21
N THR A 106 -5.45 -7.66 -3.87
CA THR A 106 -5.53 -8.58 -2.73
C THR A 106 -5.60 -10.02 -3.23
N LYS A 107 -5.33 -10.99 -2.35
CA LYS A 107 -5.34 -12.41 -2.70
C LYS A 107 -6.74 -12.98 -2.54
N ALA A 108 -7.26 -13.63 -3.59
CA ALA A 108 -8.49 -14.42 -3.49
C ALA A 108 -8.28 -15.63 -2.58
N LYS A 109 -9.20 -15.84 -1.64
CA LYS A 109 -9.27 -16.98 -0.71
C LYS A 109 -10.73 -17.47 -0.62
N GLU A 110 -10.96 -18.65 -0.06
CA GLU A 110 -12.30 -19.25 0.04
C GLU A 110 -13.32 -18.35 0.76
N ASN A 111 -12.87 -17.54 1.72
CA ASN A 111 -13.71 -16.66 2.53
C ASN A 111 -13.77 -15.20 2.04
N THR A 112 -13.39 -14.94 0.79
CA THR A 112 -13.36 -13.57 0.24
C THR A 112 -14.42 -13.35 -0.83
N ARG A 113 -15.02 -12.16 -0.85
CA ARG A 113 -15.93 -11.68 -1.88
C ARG A 113 -15.18 -10.79 -2.87
N ASN A 114 -15.38 -11.00 -4.16
CA ASN A 114 -14.82 -10.15 -5.20
C ASN A 114 -15.56 -8.80 -5.27
N ILE A 115 -14.81 -7.69 -5.23
CA ILE A 115 -15.36 -6.33 -5.40
C ILE A 115 -14.79 -5.60 -6.62
N SER A 116 -13.71 -6.13 -7.21
CA SER A 116 -13.10 -5.63 -8.44
C SER A 116 -12.17 -6.67 -9.05
N LYS A 117 -11.68 -6.42 -10.27
CA LYS A 117 -10.81 -7.32 -11.05
C LYS A 117 -9.64 -7.91 -10.25
N ALA A 118 -9.03 -7.14 -9.35
CA ALA A 118 -7.89 -7.57 -8.54
C ALA A 118 -8.16 -7.58 -7.04
N ILE A 119 -9.38 -7.25 -6.60
CA ILE A 119 -9.70 -7.03 -5.19
C ILE A 119 -10.76 -8.02 -4.72
N ASN A 120 -10.35 -8.86 -3.79
CA ASN A 120 -11.19 -9.75 -3.00
C ASN A 120 -11.03 -9.38 -1.52
N VAL A 121 -12.13 -9.29 -0.80
CA VAL A 121 -12.14 -8.84 0.61
C VAL A 121 -12.95 -9.80 1.48
N THR A 122 -12.56 -9.93 2.74
CA THR A 122 -13.42 -10.54 3.77
C THR A 122 -14.47 -9.54 4.26
N GLU A 123 -15.44 -10.01 5.06
CA GLU A 123 -16.38 -9.15 5.79
C GLU A 123 -15.66 -8.17 6.75
N GLU A 124 -14.62 -8.65 7.43
CA GLU A 124 -13.77 -7.83 8.31
C GLU A 124 -13.05 -6.74 7.49
N GLU A 125 -12.41 -7.10 6.39
CA GLU A 125 -11.75 -6.12 5.51
C GLU A 125 -12.74 -5.12 4.91
N THR A 126 -13.96 -5.56 4.58
CA THR A 126 -15.04 -4.65 4.14
C THR A 126 -15.37 -3.62 5.22
N THR A 127 -15.44 -4.04 6.48
CA THR A 127 -15.73 -3.15 7.62
C THR A 127 -14.62 -2.12 7.80
N LEU A 128 -13.36 -2.55 7.76
CA LEU A 128 -12.20 -1.65 7.87
C LEU A 128 -12.18 -0.61 6.74
N LEU A 129 -12.45 -1.01 5.50
CA LEU A 129 -12.51 -0.09 4.37
C LEU A 129 -13.64 0.94 4.53
N LYS A 130 -14.83 0.52 5.00
CA LYS A 130 -15.95 1.44 5.29
C LYS A 130 -15.57 2.45 6.36
N GLU A 131 -14.92 2.03 7.44
CA GLU A 131 -14.44 2.95 8.48
C GLU A 131 -13.42 3.98 7.95
N LEU A 132 -12.54 3.61 7.00
CA LEU A 132 -11.64 4.57 6.36
C LEU A 132 -12.41 5.61 5.54
N VAL A 133 -13.40 5.16 4.77
CA VAL A 133 -14.29 6.03 3.98
C VAL A 133 -15.04 6.99 4.91
N ASP A 134 -15.61 6.49 6.01
CA ASP A 134 -16.34 7.30 7.00
C ASP A 134 -15.45 8.34 7.70
N LYS A 135 -14.16 8.05 7.84
CA LYS A 135 -13.14 9.00 8.34
C LYS A 135 -12.69 10.03 7.29
N GLY A 136 -13.25 9.99 6.08
CA GLY A 136 -12.91 10.90 4.98
C GLY A 136 -11.61 10.56 4.27
N ILE A 137 -11.09 9.34 4.42
CA ILE A 137 -9.90 8.85 3.72
C ILE A 137 -10.35 8.28 2.38
N GLU A 138 -9.79 8.78 1.27
CA GLU A 138 -10.14 8.27 -0.06
C GLU A 138 -9.65 6.82 -0.20
N VAL A 139 -10.56 5.88 -0.47
CA VAL A 139 -10.18 4.51 -0.83
C VAL A 139 -10.44 4.31 -2.32
N GLU A 140 -9.37 4.22 -3.11
CA GLU A 140 -9.42 4.00 -4.56
C GLU A 140 -8.99 2.59 -4.95
N ILE A 141 -9.54 2.07 -6.04
CA ILE A 141 -9.18 0.77 -6.63
C ILE A 141 -8.63 1.01 -8.03
N ARG A 142 -7.39 0.57 -8.26
CA ARG A 142 -6.77 0.45 -9.60
C ARG A 142 -5.43 -0.30 -9.54
N MET A 143 -5.15 -1.11 -10.55
CA MET A 143 -3.95 -1.94 -10.57
C MET A 143 -2.72 -1.14 -10.99
N VAL A 144 -2.86 -0.31 -12.02
CA VAL A 144 -1.83 0.61 -12.52
C VAL A 144 -2.36 2.04 -12.59
N PRO A 145 -1.48 3.06 -12.62
CA PRO A 145 -1.91 4.46 -12.58
C PRO A 145 -2.84 4.88 -13.72
N ASN A 146 -2.70 4.25 -14.90
CA ASN A 146 -3.47 4.54 -16.10
C ASN A 146 -4.85 3.87 -16.13
N ASP A 147 -5.13 2.94 -15.21
CA ASP A 147 -6.47 2.37 -15.10
C ASP A 147 -7.44 3.45 -14.59
N ALA A 148 -8.71 3.34 -14.99
CA ALA A 148 -9.76 4.17 -14.44
C ALA A 148 -9.86 3.98 -12.92
N LYS A 149 -9.90 5.10 -12.19
CA LYS A 149 -10.07 5.09 -10.74
C LYS A 149 -11.50 4.65 -10.40
N VAL A 150 -11.64 3.65 -9.52
CA VAL A 150 -12.92 3.27 -8.92
C VAL A 150 -12.89 3.62 -7.44
N HIS A 151 -13.86 4.36 -6.93
CA HIS A 151 -13.99 4.62 -5.50
C HIS A 151 -14.61 3.42 -4.80
N ALA A 152 -13.99 2.94 -3.72
CA ALA A 152 -14.42 1.73 -3.04
C ALA A 152 -15.84 1.85 -2.45
N GLU A 153 -16.27 3.06 -2.07
CA GLU A 153 -17.64 3.36 -1.61
C GLU A 153 -18.74 2.87 -2.58
N ASN A 154 -18.44 2.76 -3.88
CA ASN A 154 -19.40 2.32 -4.89
C ASN A 154 -19.52 0.79 -5.01
N VAL A 155 -18.65 0.03 -4.33
CA VAL A 155 -18.55 -1.45 -4.48
C VAL A 155 -18.48 -2.20 -3.14
N LEU A 156 -18.47 -1.48 -2.01
CA LEU A 156 -18.41 -2.02 -0.64
C LEU A 156 -19.79 -2.29 -0.03
#